data_AF-A0A1J5RLS0-F1
#
_entry.id   AF-A0A1J5RLS0-F1
#
_cell.length_a   1.000
_cell.length_b   1.000
_cell.length_c   1.000
_cell.angle_alpha   90.00
_cell.angle_beta   90.00
_cell.angle_gamma   90.00
#
_symmetry.space_group_name_H-M   'P 1'
#
loop_
_entity.id
_entity.type
_entity.pdbx_description
1 polymer ?
#
loop_
_entity_poly.entity_id
_entity_poly.type
_entity_poly.pdbx_seq_one_letter_code
_entity_poly.pdbx_strand_id
1 'polypeptide(L)' 'MKAPVSHLKDPDLQKAPQALMRASEKARQLAEQTGTAFVVRKSAATDKRK' A
#
# COMPACT_ATOMS: atom_id res chain seq x y z
N MET A 1 -5.04 -0.72 15.73
CA MET A 1 -3.80 -1.25 15.09
C MET A 1 -2.89 -0.07 14.78
N LYS A 2 -1.58 -0.16 15.01
CA LYS A 2 -0.63 0.92 14.73
C LYS A 2 -0.32 0.93 13.22
N ALA A 3 -0.43 2.08 12.57
CA ALA A 3 -0.16 2.19 11.13
C ALA A 3 1.33 1.92 10.83
N PRO A 4 1.65 1.24 9.71
CA PRO A 4 3.02 0.98 9.32
C PRO A 4 3.73 2.29 8.99
N VAL A 5 4.98 2.40 9.44
CA VAL A 5 5.89 3.51 9.15
C VAL A 5 7.11 2.95 8.44
N SER A 6 7.66 3.71 7.50
CA SER A 6 8.89 3.30 6.81
C SER A 6 10.09 3.55 7.73
N HIS A 7 11.02 2.59 7.76
CA HIS A 7 12.29 2.71 8.47
C HIS A 7 13.43 3.23 7.59
N LEU A 8 13.13 3.69 6.36
CA LEU A 8 14.13 4.36 5.53
C LEU A 8 14.55 5.68 6.18
N LYS A 9 15.82 6.06 5.99
CA LYS A 9 16.39 7.31 6.51
C LYS A 9 15.82 8.56 5.83
N ASP A 10 15.17 8.38 4.68
CA ASP A 10 14.51 9.44 3.93
C ASP A 10 13.24 9.91 4.67
N PRO A 11 13.20 11.17 5.14
CA PRO A 11 12.07 11.71 5.89
C PRO A 11 10.77 11.77 5.06
N ASP A 12 10.87 11.95 3.74
CA ASP A 12 9.68 12.00 2.87
C ASP A 12 9.05 10.62 2.70
N LEU A 13 9.85 9.56 2.79
CA LEU A 13 9.38 8.18 2.67
C LEU A 13 8.80 7.61 3.97
N GLN A 14 9.00 8.25 5.13
CA GLN A 14 8.50 7.76 6.43
C GLN A 14 6.99 7.52 6.42
N LYS A 15 6.26 8.44 5.77
CA LYS A 15 4.78 8.43 5.68
C LYS A 15 4.25 7.68 4.47
N ALA A 16 5.12 7.21 3.57
CA ALA A 16 4.71 6.52 2.35
C ALA A 16 3.82 5.29 2.62
N PRO A 17 4.12 4.39 3.59
CA PRO A 17 3.24 3.24 3.85
C PRO A 17 1.83 3.66 4.29
N GLN A 18 1.71 4.70 5.10
CA GLN A 18 0.42 5.23 5.54
C GLN A 18 -0.35 5.89 4.38
N ALA A 19 0.34 6.58 3.48
CA ALA A 19 -0.27 7.17 2.28
C ALA A 19 -0.81 6.09 1.34
N LEU A 20 -0.06 5.00 1.13
CA LEU A 20 -0.49 3.86 0.33
C LEU A 20 -1.74 3.17 0.90
N MET A 21 -1.81 3.00 2.22
CA MET A 21 -3.03 2.47 2.87
C MET A 21 -4.24 3.34 2.59
N ARG A 22 -4.14 4.66 2.80
CA ARG A 22 -5.22 5.61 2.53
C ARG A 22 -5.64 5.59 1.07
N ALA A 23 -4.69 5.51 0.14
CA ALA A 23 -4.98 5.40 -1.29
C ALA A 23 -5.72 4.10 -1.62
N SER A 24 -5.30 2.97 -1.03
CA SER A 24 -5.92 1.66 -1.25
C SER A 24 -7.37 1.60 -0.73
N GLU A 25 -7.65 2.20 0.43
CA GLU A 25 -9.02 2.27 0.99
C GLU A 25 -9.95 3.06 0.06
N LYS A 26 -9.50 4.24 -0.40
CA LYS A 26 -10.27 5.04 -1.37
C LYS A 26 -10.49 4.30 -2.69
N ALA A 27 -9.47 3.63 -3.19
CA ALA A 27 -9.58 2.86 -4.43
C ALA A 27 -10.57 1.69 -4.29
N ARG A 28 -10.62 1.03 -3.13
CA ARG A 28 -11.64 0.01 -2.86
C ARG A 28 -13.05 0.60 -2.83
N GLN A 29 -13.25 1.71 -2.13
CA GLN A 29 -14.55 2.41 -2.08
C GLN A 29 -15.02 2.79 -3.49
N LEU A 30 -14.12 3.33 -4.32
CA LEU A 30 -14.43 3.66 -5.70
C LEU A 30 -14.77 2.42 -6.54
N ALA A 31 -14.05 1.33 -6.33
CA ALA A 31 -14.30 0.07 -7.03
C ALA A 31 -15.68 -0.51 -6.68
N GLU A 32 -16.07 -0.47 -5.40
CA GLU A 32 -17.41 -0.84 -4.92
C GLU A 32 -18.50 0.05 -5.55
N GLN A 33 -18.27 1.36 -5.62
CA GLN A 33 -19.22 2.31 -6.21
C GLN A 33 -19.41 2.14 -7.71
N THR A 34 -18.34 1.79 -8.43
CA THR A 34 -18.34 1.69 -9.89
C THR A 34 -18.56 0.27 -10.41
N GLY A 35 -18.68 -0.71 -9.50
CA GLY A 35 -18.76 -2.13 -9.87
C GLY A 35 -17.51 -2.65 -10.57
N THR A 36 -16.35 -2.02 -10.36
CA THR A 36 -15.07 -2.41 -10.97
C THR A 36 -14.27 -3.31 -10.04
N ALA A 37 -13.42 -4.17 -10.59
CA ALA A 37 -12.60 -5.07 -9.79
C ALA A 37 -11.41 -4.34 -9.15
N PHE A 38 -11.20 -4.54 -7.84
CA PHE A 38 -10.03 -4.03 -7.12
C PHE A 38 -8.93 -5.11 -7.01
N VAL A 39 -7.81 -4.93 -7.72
CA VAL A 39 -6.70 -5.90 -7.77
C VAL A 39 -5.44 -5.32 -7.15
N VAL A 40 -4.87 -5.99 -6.14
CA VAL A 40 -3.58 -5.62 -5.53
C VAL A 40 -2.49 -6.54 -6.07
N ARG A 41 -1.48 -5.98 -6.74
CA ARG A 41 -0.27 -6.73 -7.11
C ARG A 41 0.81 -6.51 -6.05
N LYS A 42 1.23 -7.58 -5.39
CA LYS A 42 2.43 -7.54 -4.55
C LYS A 42 3.64 -7.55 -5.47
N SER A 43 4.50 -6.53 -5.38
CA SER A 43 5.77 -6.50 -6.08
C SER A 43 6.60 -7.73 -5.69
N ALA A 44 7.24 -8.36 -6.66
CA ALA A 44 8.18 -9.47 -6.44
C ALA A 44 9.47 -8.95 -5.80
N ALA A 45 9.38 -8.40 -4.58
CA ALA A 45 10.55 -8.01 -3.81
C ALA A 45 10.93 -9.18 -2.89
N THR A 46 11.91 -9.96 -3.34
CA THR A 46 12.71 -10.96 -2.62
C THR A 46 12.00 -12.23 -2.14
N ASP A 47 11.83 -13.16 -3.09
CA ASP A 47 12.16 -14.56 -2.85
C ASP A 47 13.62 -14.61 -2.35
N LYS A 48 13.83 -14.72 -1.04
CA LYS A 48 15.12 -15.12 -0.48
C LYS A 48 15.17 -16.65 -0.47
N ARG A 49 15.34 -17.27 -1.63
CA ARG A 49 15.87 -18.64 -1.70
C ARG A 49 17.34 -18.60 -2.11
N LYS A 50 18.13 -19.16 -1.20
CA LYS A 50 19.57 -19.50 -1.25
C LYS A 50 20.56 -18.36 -1.03
#